data_AF-A0A972F2P8-F1
#
_entry.id   AF-A0A972F2P8-F1
#
_cell.length_a   1.000
_cell.length_b   1.000
_cell.length_c   1.000
_cell.angle_alpha   90.00
_cell.angle_beta   90.00
_cell.angle_gamma   90.00
#
_symmetry.space_group_name_H-M   'P 1'
#
loop_
_entity.id
_entity.type
_entity.pdbx_description
1 polymer ?
#
loop_
_entity_poly.entity_id
_entity_poly.type
_entity_poly.pdbx_seq_one_letter_code
_entity_poly.pdbx_strand_id
1 'polypeptide(L)'
;MLKLLICAALLLLAVPAYAMHISEGILPLPWAVFWYAVAIPFVALGIRQVNSLARDDLSFKPLVGLMAAVVFIISCMPVPVPTAGTCSHPCGT
;
A
#
# COMPACT_ATOMS: atom_id res chain seq x y z
N MET A 1 16.50 20.33 6.61
CA MET A 1 17.59 19.36 6.38
C MET A 1 17.44 18.10 7.25
N LEU A 2 17.29 18.18 8.58
CA LEU A 2 17.24 17.00 9.46
C LEU A 2 16.09 16.02 9.15
N LYS A 3 14.87 16.51 8.89
CA LYS A 3 13.72 15.67 8.50
C LYS A 3 13.94 14.90 7.20
N LEU A 4 14.65 15.50 6.24
CA LEU A 4 14.94 14.90 4.95
C LEU A 4 15.96 13.75 5.08
N LEU A 5 16.98 13.94 5.93
CA LEU A 5 17.97 12.93 6.29
C LEU A 5 17.34 11.74 7.03
N ILE A 6 16.39 11.99 7.94
CA ILE A 6 15.69 10.94 8.69
C ILE A 6 14.81 10.11 7.75
N CYS A 7 14.03 10.74 6.85
CA CYS A 7 13.23 10.01 5.87
C CYS A 7 14.09 9.17 4.91
N ALA A 8 15.22 9.71 4.46
CA ALA A 8 16.14 8.98 3.57
C ALA A 8 16.78 7.78 4.29
N ALA A 9 17.18 7.93 5.56
CA ALA A 9 17.70 6.83 6.36
C ALA A 9 16.64 5.75 6.64
N LEU A 10 15.38 6.15 6.89
CA LEU A 10 14.27 5.22 7.10
C LEU A 10 13.94 4.41 5.83
N LEU A 11 14.01 5.05 4.65
CA LEU A 11 13.83 4.40 3.35
C LEU A 11 14.98 3.43 3.02
N LEU A 12 16.21 3.77 3.39
CA LEU A 12 17.38 2.91 3.20
C LEU A 12 17.38 1.67 4.13
N LEU A 13 16.67 1.73 5.26
CA LEU A 13 16.50 0.63 6.21
C LEU A 13 15.25 -0.21 5.94
N ALA A 14 14.48 0.09 4.90
CA ALA A 14 13.28 -0.65 4.56
C ALA A 14 13.64 -2.07 4.06
N VAL A 15 13.47 -3.06 4.93
CA VAL A 15 13.65 -4.47 4.61
C VAL A 15 12.40 -4.97 3.86
N PRO A 16 12.52 -5.81 2.81
CA PRO A 16 11.36 -6.40 2.14
C PRO A 16 10.53 -7.17 3.16
N ALA A 17 9.29 -6.75 3.37
CA ALA A 17 8.45 -7.27 4.45
C ALA A 17 7.88 -8.69 4.17
N TYR A 18 8.14 -9.28 3.00
CA TYR A 18 7.58 -10.58 2.54
C TYR A 18 6.11 -10.81 2.99
N ALA A 19 5.31 -9.75 2.99
CA ALA A 19 4.00 -9.74 3.59
C ALA A 19 2.95 -10.08 2.53
N MET A 20 2.21 -11.15 2.76
CA MET A 20 1.04 -11.53 1.97
C MET A 20 -0.24 -11.15 2.74
N HIS A 21 -1.36 -11.01 2.03
CA HIS A 21 -2.65 -10.75 2.67
C HIS A 21 -2.97 -11.85 3.69
N ILE A 22 -3.26 -11.43 4.93
CA ILE A 22 -3.74 -12.33 5.97
C ILE A 22 -5.23 -12.56 5.72
N SER A 23 -5.66 -13.80 5.63
CA SER A 23 -7.07 -14.12 5.41
C SER A 23 -7.92 -13.76 6.63
N GLU A 24 -9.16 -13.36 6.37
CA GLU A 24 -10.17 -13.09 7.40
C GLU A 24 -10.28 -14.24 8.41
N GLY A 25 -10.42 -13.91 9.69
CA GLY A 25 -10.58 -14.90 10.77
C GLY A 25 -9.29 -15.54 11.31
N ILE A 26 -8.11 -15.24 10.74
CA ILE A 26 -6.82 -15.73 11.27
C ILE A 26 -6.31 -14.88 12.44
N LEU A 27 -6.55 -13.56 12.42
CA LEU A 27 -6.08 -12.67 13.48
C LEU A 27 -7.07 -12.62 14.66
N PRO A 28 -6.59 -12.74 15.92
CA PRO A 28 -7.40 -12.44 17.09
C PRO A 28 -7.89 -10.99 17.06
N LEU A 29 -9.14 -10.76 17.48
CA LEU A 29 -9.77 -9.43 17.59
C LEU A 29 -8.87 -8.31 18.16
N PRO A 30 -8.14 -8.49 19.29
CA PRO A 30 -7.30 -7.42 19.82
C PRO A 30 -6.18 -7.00 18.87
N TRP A 31 -5.61 -7.95 18.12
CA TRP A 31 -4.55 -7.68 17.15
C TRP A 31 -5.08 -6.99 15.91
N ALA A 32 -6.25 -7.39 15.41
CA ALA A 32 -6.87 -6.73 14.27
C ALA A 32 -7.16 -5.24 14.57
N VAL A 33 -7.75 -4.95 15.73
CA VAL A 33 -8.05 -3.57 16.15
C VAL A 33 -6.77 -2.76 16.33
N PHE A 34 -5.72 -3.34 16.91
CA PHE A 34 -4.43 -2.66 17.06
C PHE A 34 -3.84 -2.21 15.71
N TRP A 35 -3.78 -3.11 14.72
CA TRP A 35 -3.25 -2.78 13.41
C TRP A 35 -4.12 -1.78 12.63
N TYR A 36 -5.44 -1.88 12.75
CA TYR A 36 -6.36 -0.87 12.20
C TYR A 36 -6.12 0.51 12.84
N ALA A 37 -5.98 0.58 14.17
CA ALA A 37 -5.71 1.83 14.88
C ALA A 37 -4.40 2.49 14.42
N VAL A 38 -3.35 1.69 14.19
CA VAL A 38 -2.07 2.17 13.66
C VAL A 38 -2.20 2.64 12.19
N ALA A 39 -3.00 1.97 11.37
CA ALA A 39 -3.17 2.31 9.95
C ALA A 39 -4.03 3.58 9.73
N ILE A 40 -5.04 3.81 10.58
CA ILE A 40 -5.98 4.95 10.48
C ILE A 40 -5.31 6.32 10.24
N PRO A 41 -4.29 6.76 11.01
CA PRO A 41 -3.70 8.09 10.79
C PRO A 41 -3.07 8.23 9.41
N PHE A 42 -2.41 7.20 8.89
CA PHE A 42 -1.79 7.23 7.56
C PHE A 42 -2.84 7.29 6.45
N VAL A 43 -3.89 6.46 6.56
CA VAL A 43 -5.00 6.46 5.60
C VAL A 43 -5.74 7.79 5.62
N ALA A 44 -6.02 8.33 6.81
CA ALA A 44 -6.71 9.60 6.97
C ALA A 44 -5.92 10.77 6.36
N LEU A 45 -4.59 10.81 6.56
CA LEU A 45 -3.73 11.82 5.93
C LEU A 45 -3.73 11.69 4.40
N GLY A 46 -3.63 10.47 3.87
CA GLY A 46 -3.70 10.20 2.43
C GLY A 46 -5.02 10.67 1.81
N ILE A 47 -6.16 10.33 2.43
CA ILE A 47 -7.48 10.76 1.96
C ILE A 47 -7.60 12.29 2.00
N ARG A 48 -7.12 12.95 3.08
CA ARG A 48 -7.15 14.41 3.16
C ARG A 48 -6.35 15.07 2.04
N GLN A 49 -5.18 14.53 1.72
CA GLN A 49 -4.33 15.06 0.66
C GLN A 49 -4.96 14.88 -0.73
N VAL A 50 -5.49 13.68 -1.02
CA VAL A 50 -6.22 13.41 -2.27
C VAL A 50 -7.43 14.33 -2.41
N ASN A 51 -8.18 14.55 -1.33
CA ASN A 51 -9.35 15.42 -1.36
C ASN A 51 -8.99 16.92 -1.51
N SER A 52 -7.83 17.35 -1.02
CA SER A 52 -7.33 18.70 -1.25
C SER A 52 -6.99 18.90 -2.73
N LEU A 53 -6.18 18.00 -3.32
CA LEU A 53 -5.78 18.08 -4.73
C LEU A 53 -6.99 17.97 -5.67
N ALA A 54 -7.97 17.14 -5.33
CA ALA A 54 -9.20 17.00 -6.10
C ALA A 54 -10.13 18.22 -6.06
N ARG A 55 -9.93 19.16 -5.13
CA ARG A 55 -10.65 20.45 -5.11
C ARG A 55 -10.00 21.46 -6.05
N ASP A 56 -8.68 21.40 -6.19
CA ASP A 56 -7.92 22.28 -7.08
C ASP A 56 -8.07 21.83 -8.55
N ASP A 57 -8.03 20.53 -8.82
CA ASP A 57 -8.29 19.95 -10.14
C ASP A 57 -9.24 18.74 -10.04
N LEU A 58 -10.43 18.88 -10.62
CA LEU A 58 -11.46 17.84 -10.60
C LEU A 58 -11.06 16.60 -11.43
N SER A 59 -10.14 16.76 -12.39
CA SER A 59 -9.59 15.69 -13.22
C SER A 59 -8.68 14.74 -12.43
N PHE A 60 -8.24 15.15 -11.24
CA PHE A 60 -7.38 14.35 -10.38
C PHE A 60 -8.10 13.11 -9.82
N LYS A 61 -9.40 13.21 -9.51
CA LYS A 61 -10.22 12.08 -9.02
C LYS A 61 -10.25 10.87 -9.98
N PRO A 62 -10.61 11.02 -11.26
CA PRO A 62 -10.60 9.90 -12.20
C PRO A 62 -9.20 9.36 -12.45
N LEU A 63 -8.16 10.21 -12.40
CA LEU A 63 -6.78 9.76 -12.55
C LEU A 63 -6.35 8.84 -11.38
N VAL A 64 -6.64 9.21 -10.14
CA VAL A 64 -6.39 8.35 -8.97
C VAL A 64 -7.16 7.03 -9.07
N GLY A 65 -8.41 7.06 -9.54
CA GLY A 65 -9.21 5.85 -9.78
C GLY A 65 -8.59 4.93 -10.84
N LEU A 66 -8.09 5.50 -11.93
CA LEU A 66 -7.39 4.75 -12.98
C LEU A 66 -6.09 4.13 -12.46
N MET A 67 -5.31 4.88 -11.66
CA MET A 67 -4.10 4.35 -11.05
C MET A 67 -4.42 3.18 -10.11
N ALA A 68 -5.48 3.29 -9.29
CA ALA A 68 -5.92 2.19 -8.44
C ALA A 68 -6.31 0.94 -9.25
N ALA A 69 -7.02 1.12 -10.37
CA ALA A 69 -7.39 0.02 -11.27
C ALA A 69 -6.16 -0.64 -11.92
N VAL A 70 -5.19 0.15 -12.38
CA VAL A 70 -3.94 -0.36 -12.97
C VAL A 70 -3.13 -1.15 -11.96
N VAL A 71 -2.95 -0.63 -10.74
CA VAL A 71 -2.23 -1.34 -9.67
C VAL A 71 -2.93 -2.66 -9.35
N PHE A 72 -4.25 -2.67 -9.26
CA PHE A 72 -5.02 -3.89 -9.03
C PHE A 72 -4.83 -4.93 -10.15
N ILE A 73 -4.91 -4.51 -11.42
CA ILE A 73 -4.72 -5.40 -12.57
C ILE A 73 -3.32 -6.00 -12.57
N ILE A 74 -2.29 -5.19 -12.35
CA ILE A 74 -0.91 -5.66 -12.24
C ILE A 74 -0.81 -6.68 -11.10
N SER A 75 -1.45 -6.41 -9.95
CA SER A 75 -1.46 -7.33 -8.82
C SER A 75 -2.21 -8.63 -9.03
N CYS A 76 -3.08 -8.73 -10.03
CA CYS A 76 -3.68 -10.01 -10.43
C CYS A 76 -2.85 -10.75 -11.49
N MET A 77 -1.79 -10.15 -12.03
CA MET A 77 -1.00 -10.76 -13.10
C MET A 77 -0.14 -11.91 -12.58
N PRO A 78 -0.30 -13.14 -13.12
CA PRO A 78 0.53 -14.27 -12.71
C PRO A 78 1.95 -14.11 -13.24
N VAL A 79 2.92 -14.10 -12.34
CA VAL A 79 4.35 -14.06 -12.63
C VAL A 79 4.95 -15.44 -12.29
N PRO A 80 5.57 -16.15 -13.25
CA PRO A 80 6.17 -17.44 -12.99
C PRO A 80 7.37 -17.30 -12.05
N VAL A 81 7.47 -18.19 -11.05
CA VAL A 81 8.60 -18.23 -10.13
C VAL A 81 9.42 -19.50 -10.40
N PRO A 82 10.54 -19.39 -11.16
CA PRO A 82 11.30 -20.56 -11.62
C PRO A 82 11.90 -21.40 -10.49
N THR A 83 12.08 -20.80 -9.31
CA THR A 83 12.70 -21.45 -8.15
C THR A 83 11.73 -22.32 -7.34
N ALA A 84 10.42 -22.07 -7.44
CA ALA A 84 9.40 -22.76 -6.65
C ALA A 84 8.46 -23.64 -7.49
N GLY A 85 8.49 -23.51 -8.83
CA GLY A 85 7.56 -24.24 -9.71
C GLY A 85 6.11 -23.76 -9.59
N THR A 86 5.88 -22.59 -9.01
CA THR A 86 4.55 -21.97 -8.80
C THR A 86 4.45 -20.63 -9.52
N CYS A 87 3.22 -20.12 -9.67
CA CYS A 87 2.98 -18.74 -10.06
C CYS A 87 2.75 -17.88 -8.81
N SER A 88 3.36 -16.70 -8.78
CA SER A 88 3.08 -15.65 -7.79
C SER A 88 2.43 -14.46 -8.48
N HIS A 89 2.12 -13.40 -7.73
CA HIS A 89 1.60 -12.15 -8.28
C HIS A 89 2.33 -10.95 -7.66
N PRO A 90 2.57 -9.87 -8.42
CA PRO A 90 3.29 -8.71 -7.91
C PRO A 90 2.38 -7.86 -7.01
N CYS A 91 2.75 -7.62 -5.76
CA CYS A 91 1.89 -6.88 -4.81
C CYS A 91 1.73 -5.38 -5.12
N GLY A 92 2.41 -4.85 -6.14
CA GLY A 92 2.24 -3.45 -6.58
C GLY A 92 2.65 -2.40 -5.53
N THR A 93 3.43 -2.81 -4.52
CA THR A 93 3.93 -1.99 -3.40
C THR A 93 5.15 -1.17 -3.77
#